data_AF-A0A3S4JDF2-F1
#
_entry.id   AF-A0A3S4JDF2-F1
#
_cell.length_a   1.000
_cell.length_b   1.000
_cell.length_c   1.000
_cell.angle_alpha   90.00
_cell.angle_beta   90.00
_cell.angle_gamma   90.00
#
_symmetry.space_group_name_H-M   'P 1'
#
loop_
_entity.id
_entity.type
_entity.pdbx_description
1 polymer ?
#
loop_
_entity_poly.entity_id
_entity_poly.type
_entity_poly.pdbx_seq_one_letter_code
_entity_poly.pdbx_strand_id
1 'polypeptide(L)'
;MCGIVGAIAQRDVAEILLEGLRRLEYRGYDSAGLAVVDAEGHMTRLRRLGKVQMLAQAAEEHPLHGGTGIAHTRWATHGEPSEANAHPHVSEHIVVVHNGIIENHEPLREALKARGYTFVSETDTEVIAHLVNWELKQGGTLREAVLRAIPQLRGAYGTVIMDTRHPDTLLAARSGSPLVIGLGMGENFIASDQLALLPVTRRFIFLEEGDIAEITRRSVNIFDNTGAEVKRQDIESNLQYDAGDKGIYRHYMQKEIYEQPNAIKNTLTGRISHGEVDLSELGPNADDLLSKVEHIQILACGTSYNSGMVFPLLV
;
A
#
# COMPACT_ATOMS: atom_id res chain seq x y z
N MET A 1 4.42 -9.24 -1.25
CA MET A 1 4.51 -7.77 -0.98
C MET A 1 3.44 -7.46 0.06
N CYS A 2 3.63 -6.63 1.06
CA CYS A 2 2.55 -6.37 2.02
C CYS A 2 1.42 -5.52 1.40
N GLY A 3 0.30 -5.34 2.12
CA GLY A 3 -0.82 -4.50 1.72
C GLY A 3 -1.20 -3.50 2.81
N ILE A 4 -1.41 -2.24 2.43
CA ILE A 4 -1.84 -1.15 3.34
C ILE A 4 -3.20 -0.63 2.90
N VAL A 5 -4.04 -0.31 3.88
CA VAL A 5 -5.26 0.48 3.71
C VAL A 5 -5.35 1.49 4.85
N GLY A 6 -5.74 2.73 4.56
CA GLY A 6 -6.03 3.78 5.52
C GLY A 6 -7.30 4.52 5.13
N ALA A 7 -8.04 5.00 6.11
CA ALA A 7 -9.30 5.69 5.92
C ALA A 7 -9.48 6.78 6.98
N ILE A 8 -10.05 7.90 6.55
CA ILE A 8 -10.47 9.00 7.42
C ILE A 8 -11.83 9.52 6.98
N ALA A 9 -12.84 9.29 7.82
CA ALA A 9 -14.24 9.53 7.53
C ALA A 9 -15.02 9.99 8.78
N GLN A 10 -16.30 10.31 8.62
CA GLN A 10 -17.20 10.56 9.75
C GLN A 10 -17.82 9.28 10.34
N ARG A 11 -17.96 8.25 9.50
CA ARG A 11 -18.54 6.95 9.84
C ARG A 11 -17.44 5.97 10.25
N ASP A 12 -17.83 4.87 10.89
CA ASP A 12 -16.91 3.78 11.19
C ASP A 12 -16.22 3.25 9.92
N VAL A 13 -14.89 3.12 9.99
CA VAL A 13 -14.07 2.70 8.84
C VAL A 13 -13.63 1.24 8.90
N ALA A 14 -13.90 0.52 9.99
CA ALA A 14 -13.40 -0.84 10.20
C ALA A 14 -13.76 -1.81 9.06
N GLU A 15 -15.01 -1.80 8.58
CA GLU A 15 -15.45 -2.65 7.47
C GLU A 15 -14.76 -2.30 6.15
N ILE A 16 -14.55 -1.00 5.88
CA ILE A 16 -13.85 -0.52 4.68
C ILE A 16 -12.39 -1.00 4.70
N LEU A 17 -11.74 -0.88 5.86
CA LEU A 17 -10.37 -1.34 6.05
C LEU A 17 -10.26 -2.86 5.85
N LEU A 18 -11.16 -3.65 6.45
CA LEU A 18 -11.18 -5.10 6.30
C LEU A 18 -11.44 -5.54 4.85
N GLU A 19 -12.40 -4.91 4.17
CA GLU A 19 -12.67 -5.19 2.77
C GLU A 19 -11.47 -4.84 1.89
N GLY A 20 -10.85 -3.68 2.12
CA GLY A 20 -9.61 -3.32 1.44
C GLY A 20 -8.50 -4.37 1.64
N LEU A 21 -8.34 -4.90 2.86
CA LEU A 21 -7.39 -5.99 3.12
C LEU A 21 -7.72 -7.28 2.38
N ARG A 22 -8.99 -7.69 2.28
CA ARG A 22 -9.38 -8.89 1.51
C ARG A 22 -8.94 -8.77 0.05
N ARG A 23 -9.05 -7.57 -0.52
CA ARG A 23 -8.64 -7.27 -1.90
C ARG A 23 -7.13 -7.22 -2.09
N LEU A 24 -6.37 -7.08 -1.01
CA LEU A 24 -4.91 -7.09 -1.00
C LEU A 24 -4.31 -8.43 -0.52
N GLU A 25 -5.13 -9.42 -0.17
CA GLU A 25 -4.67 -10.70 0.39
C GLU A 25 -3.76 -11.49 -0.58
N TYR A 26 -3.89 -11.25 -1.90
CA TYR A 26 -2.99 -11.81 -2.91
C TYR A 26 -1.53 -11.35 -2.76
N ARG A 27 -1.29 -10.25 -2.01
CA ARG A 27 0.05 -9.70 -1.79
C ARG A 27 0.71 -10.33 -0.54
N GLY A 28 -0.06 -10.61 0.51
CA GLY A 28 0.41 -11.17 1.79
C GLY A 28 -0.71 -11.75 2.65
N TYR A 29 -0.40 -12.81 3.39
CA TYR A 29 -1.38 -13.59 4.16
C TYR A 29 -0.83 -14.22 5.47
N ASP A 30 0.38 -13.84 5.89
CA ASP A 30 1.01 -14.42 7.08
C ASP A 30 0.38 -13.89 8.38
N SER A 31 0.00 -12.61 8.40
CA SER A 31 -0.70 -11.95 9.50
C SER A 31 -1.41 -10.69 8.99
N ALA A 32 -2.41 -10.24 9.73
CA ALA A 32 -3.12 -9.00 9.43
C ALA A 32 -3.48 -8.24 10.71
N GLY A 33 -3.68 -6.94 10.59
CA GLY A 33 -4.17 -6.13 11.70
C GLY A 33 -4.73 -4.78 11.24
N LEU A 34 -5.49 -4.15 12.14
CA LEU A 34 -5.98 -2.79 11.98
C LEU A 34 -5.96 -2.04 13.31
N ALA A 35 -5.92 -0.73 13.23
CA ALA A 35 -6.16 0.17 14.35
C ALA A 35 -7.12 1.26 13.91
N VAL A 36 -8.12 1.55 14.74
CA VAL A 36 -9.06 2.65 14.53
C VAL A 36 -9.05 3.57 15.75
N VAL A 37 -9.41 4.84 15.52
CA VAL A 37 -9.51 5.88 16.54
C VAL A 37 -10.86 6.57 16.41
N ASP A 38 -11.54 6.74 17.54
CA ASP A 38 -12.78 7.51 17.64
C ASP A 38 -12.52 9.03 17.72
N ALA A 39 -13.59 9.82 17.84
CA ALA A 39 -13.48 11.28 17.88
C ALA A 39 -12.82 11.78 19.19
N GLU A 40 -12.92 10.99 20.26
CA GLU A 40 -12.36 11.24 21.58
C GLU A 40 -10.87 10.85 21.67
N GLY A 41 -10.32 10.19 20.65
CA GLY A 41 -8.93 9.73 20.60
C GLY A 41 -8.71 8.36 21.24
N HIS A 42 -9.76 7.61 21.56
CA HIS A 42 -9.62 6.23 22.01
C HIS A 42 -9.26 5.34 20.82
N MET A 43 -8.13 4.66 20.95
CA MET A 43 -7.63 3.78 19.92
C MET A 43 -7.94 2.33 20.28
N THR A 44 -8.51 1.61 19.30
CA THR A 44 -8.67 0.15 19.36
C THR A 44 -7.78 -0.47 18.30
N ARG A 45 -6.86 -1.35 18.73
CA ARG A 45 -5.96 -2.10 17.84
C ARG A 45 -6.23 -3.58 17.94
N LEU A 46 -6.40 -4.22 16.79
CA LEU A 46 -6.63 -5.65 16.66
C LEU A 46 -5.65 -6.23 15.64
N ARG A 47 -4.95 -7.30 16.03
CA ARG A 47 -3.99 -8.01 15.19
C ARG A 47 -4.21 -9.52 15.31
N ARG A 48 -3.98 -10.27 14.24
CA ARG A 48 -4.08 -11.72 14.22
C ARG A 48 -3.00 -12.32 13.33
N LEU A 49 -2.46 -13.45 13.77
CA LEU A 49 -1.68 -14.34 12.91
C LEU A 49 -2.62 -15.04 11.91
N GLY A 50 -2.17 -15.19 10.66
CA GLY A 50 -2.90 -15.84 9.58
C GLY A 50 -3.60 -14.88 8.63
N LYS A 51 -4.55 -15.43 7.88
CA LYS A 51 -5.28 -14.76 6.80
C LYS A 51 -6.17 -13.62 7.30
N VAL A 52 -6.57 -12.72 6.40
CA VAL A 52 -7.46 -11.58 6.71
C VAL A 52 -8.78 -12.05 7.32
N GLN A 53 -9.26 -13.24 6.95
CA GLN A 53 -10.46 -13.84 7.54
C GLN A 53 -10.38 -14.01 9.07
N MET A 54 -9.20 -14.34 9.61
CA MET A 54 -9.01 -14.50 11.06
C MET A 54 -9.18 -13.16 11.79
N LEU A 55 -8.68 -12.08 11.17
CA LEU A 55 -8.85 -10.72 11.67
C LEU A 55 -10.31 -10.28 11.60
N ALA A 56 -11.01 -10.59 10.49
CA ALA A 56 -12.42 -10.26 10.32
C ALA A 56 -13.30 -10.93 11.38
N GLN A 57 -13.09 -12.23 11.65
CA GLN A 57 -13.82 -12.93 12.73
C GLN A 57 -13.59 -12.28 14.10
N ALA A 58 -12.34 -11.94 14.42
CA ALA A 58 -12.04 -11.27 15.68
C ALA A 58 -12.66 -9.87 15.79
N ALA A 59 -12.81 -9.15 14.67
CA ALA A 59 -13.47 -7.85 14.61
C ALA A 59 -15.00 -7.95 14.71
N GLU A 60 -15.60 -9.07 14.30
CA GLU A 60 -17.03 -9.35 14.53
C GLU A 60 -17.33 -9.61 16.02
N GLU A 61 -16.42 -10.30 16.73
CA GLU A 61 -16.53 -10.52 18.17
C GLU A 61 -16.35 -9.24 18.99
N HIS A 62 -15.47 -8.35 18.54
CA HIS A 62 -15.14 -7.09 19.19
C HIS A 62 -15.19 -5.95 18.18
N PRO A 63 -16.39 -5.40 17.89
CA PRO A 63 -16.55 -4.32 16.93
C PRO A 63 -15.65 -3.13 17.23
N LEU A 64 -14.99 -2.62 16.20
CA LEU A 64 -14.10 -1.48 16.26
C LEU A 64 -14.84 -0.22 15.80
N HIS A 65 -15.02 0.75 16.69
CA HIS A 65 -15.66 2.03 16.40
C HIS A 65 -14.60 3.12 16.22
N GLY A 66 -14.75 3.96 15.19
CA GLY A 66 -13.82 5.02 14.89
C GLY A 66 -13.83 5.46 13.43
N GLY A 67 -13.73 6.77 13.21
CA GLY A 67 -13.74 7.39 11.89
C GLY A 67 -12.38 7.42 11.19
N THR A 68 -11.29 7.16 11.93
CA THR A 68 -9.93 7.17 11.39
C THR A 68 -9.25 5.86 11.69
N GLY A 69 -8.58 5.27 10.70
CA GLY A 69 -7.86 4.04 10.93
C GLY A 69 -6.93 3.63 9.82
N ILE A 70 -6.04 2.72 10.18
CA ILE A 70 -5.07 2.10 9.27
C ILE A 70 -5.05 0.58 9.48
N ALA A 71 -4.83 -0.14 8.40
CA ALA A 71 -4.87 -1.59 8.35
C ALA A 71 -3.78 -2.15 7.45
N HIS A 72 -3.38 -3.38 7.72
CA HIS A 72 -2.27 -4.00 7.03
C HIS A 72 -2.42 -5.53 6.91
N THR A 73 -1.98 -6.07 5.79
CA THR A 73 -1.70 -7.51 5.61
C THR A 73 -0.21 -7.71 5.33
N ARG A 74 0.40 -8.69 6.00
CA ARG A 74 1.84 -8.87 6.07
C ARG A 74 2.30 -10.11 5.29
N TRP A 75 3.40 -9.94 4.59
CA TRP A 75 4.31 -11.00 4.14
C TRP A 75 5.63 -10.80 4.88
N ALA A 76 5.99 -11.73 5.77
CA ALA A 76 7.10 -11.50 6.70
C ALA A 76 8.48 -11.47 5.99
N THR A 77 9.32 -10.48 6.32
CA THR A 77 10.72 -10.37 5.87
C THR A 77 11.67 -10.35 7.07
N HIS A 78 11.44 -9.46 8.04
CA HIS A 78 12.17 -9.38 9.31
C HIS A 78 11.29 -9.83 10.49
N GLY A 79 11.75 -10.81 11.27
CA GLY A 79 10.97 -11.40 12.36
C GLY A 79 9.91 -12.39 11.88
N GLU A 80 9.73 -13.45 12.65
CA GLU A 80 8.79 -14.53 12.30
C GLU A 80 7.33 -14.02 12.20
N PRO A 81 6.46 -14.71 11.43
CA PRO A 81 5.02 -14.50 11.52
C PRO A 81 4.51 -14.71 12.95
N SER A 82 4.18 -13.62 13.63
CA SER A 82 3.59 -13.64 14.98
C SER A 82 2.64 -12.46 15.14
N GLU A 83 1.72 -12.53 16.10
CA GLU A 83 0.86 -11.38 16.41
C GLU A 83 1.68 -10.19 16.93
N ALA A 84 2.80 -10.43 17.60
CA ALA A 84 3.72 -9.39 18.05
C ALA A 84 4.34 -8.61 16.88
N ASN A 85 4.73 -9.32 15.81
CA ASN A 85 5.33 -8.77 14.59
C ASN A 85 4.29 -8.29 13.56
N ALA A 86 2.99 -8.48 13.81
CA ALA A 86 1.93 -7.98 12.93
C ALA A 86 1.81 -6.45 13.05
N HIS A 87 1.54 -5.79 11.92
CA HIS A 87 1.21 -4.36 11.91
C HIS A 87 -0.27 -4.17 12.29
N PRO A 88 -0.71 -3.00 12.80
CA PRO A 88 0.08 -1.78 13.02
C PRO A 88 1.03 -1.84 14.24
N HIS A 89 2.24 -1.31 14.09
CA HIS A 89 3.17 -1.06 15.20
C HIS A 89 2.82 0.26 15.90
N VAL A 90 3.19 0.37 17.18
CA VAL A 90 2.86 1.52 18.01
C VAL A 90 4.06 2.05 18.78
N SER A 91 4.10 3.35 18.99
CA SER A 91 4.95 4.02 19.97
C SER A 91 4.10 5.03 20.73
N GLU A 92 3.58 4.61 21.88
CA GLU A 92 2.56 5.36 22.63
C GLU A 92 1.35 5.69 21.74
N HIS A 93 1.20 6.96 21.35
CA HIS A 93 0.12 7.50 20.53
C HIS A 93 0.40 7.45 19.02
N ILE A 94 1.63 7.12 18.60
CA ILE A 94 1.97 6.96 17.18
C ILE A 94 1.64 5.53 16.75
N VAL A 95 0.91 5.39 15.64
CA VAL A 95 0.53 4.09 15.06
C VAL A 95 0.95 4.06 13.60
N VAL A 96 1.60 2.97 13.17
CA VAL A 96 2.26 2.88 11.86
C VAL A 96 1.96 1.56 11.17
N VAL A 97 1.68 1.63 9.87
CA VAL A 97 1.73 0.50 8.92
C VAL A 97 2.77 0.77 7.85
N HIS A 98 3.41 -0.28 7.34
CA HIS A 98 4.59 -0.16 6.47
C HIS A 98 4.69 -1.32 5.47
N ASN A 99 4.89 -0.99 4.20
CA ASN A 99 5.26 -1.90 3.13
C ASN A 99 6.68 -1.58 2.69
N GLY A 100 7.59 -2.54 2.78
CA GLY A 100 8.97 -2.32 2.37
C GLY A 100 9.97 -2.87 3.39
N ILE A 101 11.19 -2.35 3.34
CA ILE A 101 12.29 -2.71 4.23
C ILE A 101 13.04 -1.44 4.61
N ILE A 102 13.20 -1.21 5.92
CA ILE A 102 14.13 -0.22 6.46
C ILE A 102 15.51 -0.87 6.62
N GLU A 103 16.38 -0.64 5.64
CA GLU A 103 17.70 -1.27 5.54
C GLU A 103 18.63 -0.88 6.68
N ASN A 104 18.49 0.34 7.21
CA ASN A 104 19.26 0.83 8.34
C ASN A 104 18.53 0.72 9.69
N HIS A 105 17.63 -0.25 9.86
CA HIS A 105 16.87 -0.40 11.10
C HIS A 105 17.75 -0.73 12.31
N GLU A 106 18.84 -1.50 12.16
CA GLU A 106 19.75 -1.84 13.27
C GLU A 106 20.36 -0.61 13.96
N PRO A 107 21.08 0.29 13.25
CA PRO A 107 21.64 1.49 13.88
C PRO A 107 20.56 2.42 14.43
N LEU A 108 19.39 2.53 13.77
CA LEU A 108 18.28 3.32 14.28
C LEU A 108 17.69 2.74 15.57
N ARG A 109 17.52 1.42 15.63
CA ARG A 109 17.02 0.69 16.80
C ARG A 109 17.93 0.91 18.01
N GLU A 110 19.23 0.78 17.85
CA GLU A 110 20.18 1.01 18.95
C GLU A 110 20.20 2.48 19.41
N ALA A 111 20.14 3.43 18.49
CA ALA A 111 20.03 4.85 18.83
C ALA A 111 18.74 5.19 19.59
N LEU A 112 17.60 4.58 19.22
CA LEU A 112 16.31 4.79 19.89
C LEU A 112 16.26 4.08 21.25
N LYS A 113 16.85 2.89 21.39
CA LYS A 113 17.01 2.24 22.71
C LYS A 113 17.84 3.10 23.67
N ALA A 114 18.92 3.70 23.19
CA ALA A 114 19.74 4.64 23.99
C ALA A 114 18.96 5.89 24.43
N ARG A 115 17.87 6.24 23.73
CA ARG A 115 16.94 7.32 24.09
C ARG A 115 15.79 6.86 25.00
N GLY A 116 15.79 5.59 25.42
CA GLY A 116 14.83 5.03 26.38
C GLY A 116 13.62 4.30 25.78
N TYR A 117 13.58 4.09 24.46
CA TYR A 117 12.52 3.30 23.83
C TYR A 117 12.75 1.80 24.01
N THR A 118 11.68 1.06 24.33
CA THR A 118 11.68 -0.40 24.38
C THR A 118 11.04 -0.95 23.11
N PHE A 119 11.80 -1.78 22.38
CA PHE A 119 11.29 -2.50 21.22
C PHE A 119 10.63 -3.81 21.67
N VAL A 120 9.42 -4.08 21.20
CA VAL A 120 8.62 -5.27 21.55
C VAL A 120 8.42 -6.20 20.37
N SER A 121 8.98 -5.88 19.21
CA SER A 121 8.98 -6.71 18.01
C SER A 121 10.37 -6.85 17.41
N GLU A 122 10.50 -7.80 16.49
CA GLU A 122 11.73 -8.01 15.73
C GLU A 122 11.73 -7.20 14.42
N THR A 123 10.62 -6.56 14.07
CA THR A 123 10.43 -5.91 12.78
C THR A 123 11.27 -4.64 12.63
N ASP A 124 11.71 -4.41 11.41
CA ASP A 124 12.31 -3.15 11.00
C ASP A 124 11.30 -2.00 11.13
N THR A 125 10.00 -2.24 10.88
CA THR A 125 8.91 -1.25 10.96
C THR A 125 8.82 -0.52 12.31
N GLU A 126 9.08 -1.19 13.43
CA GLU A 126 8.95 -0.59 14.76
C GLU A 126 9.86 0.64 14.95
N VAL A 127 10.98 0.72 14.23
CA VAL A 127 11.87 1.90 14.27
C VAL A 127 11.16 3.15 13.75
N ILE A 128 10.24 3.02 12.78
CA ILE A 128 9.48 4.14 12.22
C ILE A 128 8.57 4.74 13.30
N ALA A 129 7.84 3.88 14.04
CA ALA A 129 6.94 4.33 15.09
C ALA A 129 7.68 5.09 16.20
N HIS A 130 8.79 4.55 16.68
CA HIS A 130 9.61 5.20 17.71
C HIS A 130 10.32 6.45 17.21
N LEU A 131 10.81 6.45 15.96
CA LEU A 131 11.48 7.61 15.37
C LEU A 131 10.51 8.79 15.23
N VAL A 132 9.31 8.56 14.72
CA VAL A 132 8.29 9.61 14.60
C VAL A 132 7.87 10.12 15.99
N ASN A 133 7.70 9.23 16.97
CA ASN A 133 7.42 9.64 18.35
C ASN A 133 8.54 10.53 18.92
N TRP A 134 9.80 10.15 18.69
CA TRP A 134 10.95 10.94 19.12
C TRP A 134 10.97 12.34 18.48
N GLU A 135 10.77 12.41 17.16
CA GLU A 135 10.74 13.68 16.43
C GLU A 135 9.57 14.56 16.90
N LEU A 136 8.41 13.97 17.18
CA LEU A 136 7.25 14.72 17.68
C LEU A 136 7.47 15.25 19.10
N LYS A 137 8.23 14.54 19.95
CA LYS A 137 8.64 15.02 21.29
C LYS A 137 9.56 16.26 21.22
N GLN A 138 10.21 16.51 20.08
CA GLN A 138 10.98 17.75 19.87
C GLN A 138 10.09 18.97 19.55
N GLY A 139 8.77 18.74 19.36
CA GLY A 139 7.79 19.76 19.04
C GLY A 139 7.42 19.81 17.55
N GLY A 140 6.36 20.57 17.27
CA GLY A 140 5.79 20.72 15.93
C GLY A 140 4.60 19.79 15.67
N THR A 141 4.18 19.77 14.41
CA THR A 141 3.08 18.95 13.89
C THR A 141 3.54 17.53 13.52
N LEU A 142 2.60 16.60 13.33
CA LEU A 142 2.91 15.25 12.85
C LEU A 142 3.62 15.30 11.47
N ARG A 143 3.18 16.18 10.57
CA ARG A 143 3.82 16.41 9.28
C ARG A 143 5.29 16.80 9.42
N GLU A 144 5.61 17.73 10.31
CA GLU A 144 6.99 18.16 10.56
C GLU A 144 7.83 17.05 11.19
N ALA A 145 7.26 16.25 12.09
CA ALA A 145 7.94 15.10 12.67
C ALA A 145 8.26 14.04 11.61
N VAL A 146 7.32 13.76 10.70
CA VAL A 146 7.53 12.84 9.56
C VAL A 146 8.59 13.39 8.60
N LEU A 147 8.55 14.68 8.26
CA LEU A 147 9.57 15.33 7.42
C LEU A 147 10.99 15.23 8.01
N ARG A 148 11.14 15.21 9.34
CA ARG A 148 12.43 14.97 10.00
C ARG A 148 12.81 13.50 10.09
N ALA A 149 11.83 12.60 10.23
CA ALA A 149 12.06 11.17 10.33
C ALA A 149 12.46 10.53 9.00
N ILE A 150 11.78 10.91 7.90
CA ILE A 150 11.95 10.32 6.56
C ILE A 150 13.40 10.35 6.06
N PRO A 151 14.16 11.46 6.15
CA PRO A 151 15.56 11.49 5.73
C PRO A 151 16.50 10.55 6.51
N GLN A 152 16.08 10.08 7.69
CA GLN A 152 16.86 9.15 8.52
C GLN A 152 16.63 7.69 8.11
N LEU A 153 15.57 7.39 7.36
CA LEU A 153 15.23 6.05 6.88
C LEU A 153 15.94 5.75 5.56
N ARG A 154 16.49 4.54 5.42
CA ARG A 154 17.08 4.03 4.17
C ARG A 154 16.35 2.78 3.71
N GLY A 155 16.22 2.63 2.40
CA GLY A 155 15.53 1.53 1.75
C GLY A 155 14.23 1.98 1.07
N ALA A 156 13.42 1.00 0.69
CA ALA A 156 12.11 1.23 0.10
C ALA A 156 11.04 1.05 1.16
N TYR A 157 10.14 2.03 1.29
CA TYR A 157 9.01 2.04 2.20
C TYR A 157 7.80 2.76 1.59
N GLY A 158 6.62 2.24 1.89
CA GLY A 158 5.34 2.93 1.75
C GLY A 158 4.71 2.84 3.13
N THR A 159 4.52 3.97 3.80
CA THR A 159 4.05 3.97 5.19
C THR A 159 2.91 4.94 5.39
N VAL A 160 1.97 4.55 6.26
CA VAL A 160 0.90 5.41 6.75
C VAL A 160 0.98 5.47 8.27
N ILE A 161 0.93 6.69 8.77
CA ILE A 161 1.25 7.07 10.14
C ILE A 161 0.06 7.87 10.68
N MET A 162 -0.36 7.57 11.91
CA MET A 162 -1.38 8.34 12.61
C MET A 162 -0.97 8.63 14.06
N ASP A 163 -1.46 9.74 14.60
CA ASP A 163 -1.37 10.09 16.03
C ASP A 163 -2.76 9.97 16.64
N THR A 164 -2.96 9.09 17.62
CA THR A 164 -4.27 8.83 18.23
C THR A 164 -4.85 10.05 18.95
N ARG A 165 -4.01 11.04 19.30
CA ARG A 165 -4.45 12.29 19.95
C ARG A 165 -5.01 13.30 18.94
N HIS A 166 -4.70 13.12 17.65
CA HIS A 166 -5.11 13.99 16.55
C HIS A 166 -5.70 13.12 15.42
N PRO A 167 -6.87 12.50 15.64
CA PRO A 167 -7.46 11.54 14.70
C PRO A 167 -7.94 12.19 13.40
N ASP A 168 -7.88 13.51 13.26
CA ASP A 168 -8.29 14.26 12.09
C ASP A 168 -7.27 14.27 10.94
N THR A 169 -6.10 13.65 11.15
CA THR A 169 -5.00 13.66 10.19
C THR A 169 -4.31 12.29 10.07
N LEU A 170 -4.10 11.84 8.84
CA LEU A 170 -3.19 10.75 8.48
C LEU A 170 -1.99 11.33 7.71
N LEU A 171 -0.80 10.80 7.97
CA LEU A 171 0.40 11.08 7.17
C LEU A 171 0.78 9.85 6.37
N ALA A 172 1.09 10.04 5.10
CA ALA A 172 1.58 9.01 4.21
C ALA A 172 2.93 9.41 3.64
N ALA A 173 3.86 8.47 3.49
CA ALA A 173 5.15 8.71 2.85
C ALA A 173 5.53 7.56 1.93
N ARG A 174 6.01 7.90 0.73
CA ARG A 174 6.40 6.95 -0.32
C ARG A 174 7.89 7.07 -0.66
N SER A 175 8.57 5.94 -0.64
CA SER A 175 9.91 5.71 -1.21
C SER A 175 9.93 4.28 -1.78
N GLY A 176 9.82 4.09 -3.09
CA GLY A 176 9.84 2.79 -3.76
C GLY A 176 8.53 2.01 -3.71
N SER A 177 7.96 1.76 -2.52
CA SER A 177 6.68 1.00 -2.41
C SER A 177 5.47 1.87 -2.76
N PRO A 178 4.52 1.39 -3.59
CA PRO A 178 3.44 2.21 -4.10
C PRO A 178 2.44 2.61 -3.02
N LEU A 179 1.93 3.84 -3.14
CA LEU A 179 0.80 4.37 -2.39
C LEU A 179 -0.10 5.19 -3.33
N VAL A 180 -1.40 5.01 -3.17
CA VAL A 180 -2.44 5.71 -3.92
C VAL A 180 -3.50 6.23 -2.96
N ILE A 181 -3.87 7.49 -3.12
CA ILE A 181 -4.89 8.17 -2.33
C ILE A 181 -6.21 8.05 -3.08
N GLY A 182 -7.27 7.61 -2.40
CA GLY A 182 -8.63 7.61 -2.90
C GLY A 182 -9.41 8.82 -2.36
N LEU A 183 -10.01 9.61 -3.25
CA LEU A 183 -10.78 10.79 -2.90
C LEU A 183 -12.26 10.43 -2.74
N GLY A 184 -12.80 10.52 -1.54
CA GLY A 184 -14.23 10.33 -1.27
C GLY A 184 -15.00 11.65 -1.18
N MET A 185 -16.29 11.56 -0.83
CA MET A 185 -17.13 12.74 -0.56
C MET A 185 -17.16 13.02 0.94
N GLY A 186 -16.31 13.94 1.40
CA GLY A 186 -16.19 14.23 2.84
C GLY A 186 -15.53 13.08 3.63
N GLU A 187 -14.75 12.26 2.95
CA GLU A 187 -13.90 11.20 3.47
C GLU A 187 -12.73 11.01 2.49
N ASN A 188 -11.58 10.56 2.98
CA ASN A 188 -10.41 10.25 2.15
C ASN A 188 -9.82 8.91 2.56
N PHE A 189 -9.18 8.26 1.60
CA PHE A 189 -8.62 6.93 1.75
C PHE A 189 -7.20 6.88 1.21
N ILE A 190 -6.44 5.88 1.64
CA ILE A 190 -5.13 5.57 1.08
C ILE A 190 -4.94 4.06 1.05
N ALA A 191 -4.27 3.55 0.02
CA ALA A 191 -3.91 2.15 -0.05
C ALA A 191 -2.60 1.95 -0.81
N SER A 192 -2.03 0.75 -0.70
CA SER A 192 -0.90 0.35 -1.55
C SER A 192 -1.31 -0.01 -2.99
N ASP A 193 -2.62 -0.20 -3.24
CA ASP A 193 -3.19 -0.50 -4.55
C ASP A 193 -4.62 0.04 -4.61
N GLN A 194 -5.01 0.64 -5.74
CA GLN A 194 -6.33 1.23 -5.96
C GLN A 194 -7.46 0.19 -5.84
N LEU A 195 -7.16 -1.09 -6.11
CA LEU A 195 -8.15 -2.17 -6.03
C LEU A 195 -8.83 -2.25 -4.65
N ALA A 196 -8.09 -1.93 -3.58
CA ALA A 196 -8.60 -1.92 -2.21
C ALA A 196 -9.67 -0.84 -1.97
N LEU A 197 -9.67 0.22 -2.77
CA LEU A 197 -10.49 1.42 -2.57
C LEU A 197 -11.67 1.53 -3.54
N LEU A 198 -11.72 0.67 -4.57
CA LEU A 198 -12.81 0.65 -5.54
C LEU A 198 -14.24 0.51 -4.95
N PRO A 199 -14.46 -0.11 -3.76
CA PRO A 199 -15.78 -0.10 -3.12
C PRO A 199 -16.28 1.28 -2.69
N VAL A 200 -15.37 2.23 -2.46
CA VAL A 200 -15.70 3.53 -1.85
C VAL A 200 -15.37 4.73 -2.74
N THR A 201 -14.45 4.59 -3.72
CA THR A 201 -14.15 5.66 -4.68
C THR A 201 -13.53 5.15 -5.98
N ARG A 202 -13.62 5.98 -7.02
CA ARG A 202 -12.95 5.81 -8.32
C ARG A 202 -11.97 6.93 -8.64
N ARG A 203 -11.84 7.94 -7.78
CA ARG A 203 -10.94 9.08 -7.98
C ARG A 203 -9.65 8.86 -7.20
N PHE A 204 -8.54 8.85 -7.90
CA PHE A 204 -7.25 8.46 -7.35
C PHE A 204 -6.17 9.49 -7.61
N ILE A 205 -5.33 9.73 -6.60
CA ILE A 205 -4.06 10.44 -6.74
C ILE A 205 -2.93 9.44 -6.46
N PHE A 206 -2.04 9.26 -7.42
CA PHE A 206 -0.84 8.45 -7.24
C PHE A 206 0.27 9.31 -6.66
N LEU A 207 0.80 8.94 -5.49
CA LEU A 207 1.96 9.62 -4.92
C LEU A 207 3.18 9.35 -5.80
N GLU A 208 4.02 10.34 -6.03
CA GLU A 208 5.30 10.16 -6.71
C GLU A 208 6.39 9.68 -5.74
N GLU A 209 7.55 9.35 -6.30
CA GLU A 209 8.70 8.93 -5.51
C GLU A 209 9.18 10.06 -4.59
N GLY A 210 9.23 9.79 -3.28
CA GLY A 210 9.62 10.78 -2.27
C GLY A 210 8.48 11.66 -1.76
N ASP A 211 7.25 11.49 -2.26
CA ASP A 211 6.10 12.28 -1.82
C ASP A 211 5.70 11.94 -0.37
N ILE A 212 5.30 12.99 0.36
CA ILE A 212 4.65 12.91 1.67
C ILE A 212 3.28 13.58 1.54
N ALA A 213 2.22 12.91 2.00
CA ALA A 213 0.86 13.43 1.96
C ALA A 213 0.27 13.57 3.36
N GLU A 214 -0.22 14.76 3.67
CA GLU A 214 -1.09 15.03 4.80
C GLU A 214 -2.55 14.90 4.35
N ILE A 215 -3.24 13.92 4.92
CA ILE A 215 -4.57 13.49 4.50
C ILE A 215 -5.53 13.74 5.65
N THR A 216 -6.44 14.69 5.47
CA THR A 216 -7.56 14.90 6.39
C THR A 216 -8.83 14.34 5.77
N ARG A 217 -9.93 14.38 6.52
CA ARG A 217 -11.26 14.07 5.97
C ARG A 217 -11.67 14.98 4.79
N ARG A 218 -11.12 16.19 4.71
CA ARG A 218 -11.59 17.24 3.79
C ARG A 218 -10.54 17.72 2.78
N SER A 219 -9.28 17.43 3.02
CA SER A 219 -8.17 17.90 2.20
C SER A 219 -7.10 16.82 2.05
N VAL A 220 -6.36 16.94 0.96
CA VAL A 220 -5.15 16.17 0.70
C VAL A 220 -4.10 17.19 0.27
N ASN A 221 -3.06 17.36 1.10
CA ASN A 221 -1.93 18.23 0.82
C ASN A 221 -0.69 17.36 0.63
N ILE A 222 -0.02 17.51 -0.52
CA ILE A 222 1.12 16.67 -0.90
C ILE A 222 2.36 17.56 -0.93
N PHE A 223 3.46 17.01 -0.43
CA PHE A 223 4.77 17.65 -0.35
C PHE A 223 5.78 16.74 -1.03
N ASP A 224 6.68 17.32 -1.82
CA ASP A 224 7.77 16.58 -2.42
C ASP A 224 8.90 16.29 -1.40
N ASN A 225 9.96 15.63 -1.87
CA ASN A 225 11.11 15.27 -1.04
C ASN A 225 11.90 16.48 -0.49
N THR A 226 11.68 17.68 -1.00
CA THR A 226 12.26 18.93 -0.49
C THR A 226 11.39 19.57 0.58
N GLY A 227 10.17 19.06 0.77
CA GLY A 227 9.15 19.61 1.67
C GLY A 227 8.32 20.72 1.03
N ALA A 228 8.45 20.96 -0.28
CA ALA A 228 7.65 21.95 -0.99
C ALA A 228 6.26 21.38 -1.31
N GLU A 229 5.21 22.21 -1.19
CA GLU A 229 3.86 21.79 -1.53
C GLU A 229 3.71 21.62 -3.05
N VAL A 230 3.16 20.47 -3.46
CA VAL A 230 2.96 20.10 -4.87
C VAL A 230 1.53 19.62 -5.09
N LYS A 231 1.04 19.79 -6.32
CA LYS A 231 -0.26 19.25 -6.74
C LYS A 231 -0.04 18.07 -7.66
N ARG A 232 -0.56 16.92 -7.27
CA ARG A 232 -0.65 15.73 -8.12
C ARG A 232 -2.05 15.66 -8.73
N GLN A 233 -2.13 15.33 -10.01
CA GLN A 233 -3.41 15.23 -10.72
C GLN A 233 -4.21 14.03 -10.21
N ASP A 234 -5.50 14.23 -9.94
CA ASP A 234 -6.41 13.10 -9.72
C ASP A 234 -6.89 12.52 -11.05
N ILE A 235 -7.02 11.20 -11.10
CA ILE A 235 -7.55 10.46 -12.24
C ILE A 235 -8.81 9.71 -11.83
N GLU A 236 -9.76 9.59 -12.77
CA GLU A 236 -10.90 8.71 -12.61
C GLU A 236 -10.57 7.34 -13.22
N SER A 237 -10.65 6.30 -12.40
CA SER A 237 -10.30 4.94 -12.81
C SER A 237 -11.51 4.21 -13.38
N ASN A 238 -11.35 3.80 -14.65
CA ASN A 238 -12.31 2.95 -15.37
C ASN A 238 -12.16 1.46 -15.02
N LEU A 239 -11.24 1.10 -14.13
CA LEU A 239 -11.06 -0.29 -13.72
C LEU A 239 -12.34 -0.80 -13.09
N GLN A 240 -12.92 -1.82 -13.70
CA GLN A 240 -13.94 -2.62 -13.04
C GLN A 240 -13.22 -3.61 -12.14
N TYR A 241 -13.51 -3.54 -10.84
CA TYR A 241 -13.09 -4.59 -9.93
C TYR A 241 -13.94 -5.82 -10.19
N ASP A 242 -13.51 -6.62 -11.15
CA ASP A 242 -13.80 -8.03 -11.13
C ASP A 242 -12.76 -8.61 -10.14
N ALA A 243 -13.04 -8.53 -8.82
CA ALA A 243 -12.41 -9.49 -7.91
C ALA A 243 -12.85 -10.81 -8.48
N GLY A 244 -11.98 -11.43 -9.27
CA GLY A 244 -12.34 -12.55 -10.11
C GLY A 244 -13.20 -13.47 -9.28
N ASP A 245 -14.50 -13.46 -9.53
CA ASP A 245 -15.34 -14.43 -8.87
C ASP A 245 -14.78 -15.75 -9.37
N LYS A 246 -14.61 -16.71 -8.47
CA LYS A 246 -14.28 -18.06 -8.93
C LYS A 246 -15.35 -18.55 -9.90
N GLY A 247 -16.55 -17.97 -9.86
CA GLY A 247 -17.64 -18.25 -10.77
C GLY A 247 -18.02 -19.71 -10.62
N ILE A 248 -17.94 -20.46 -11.73
CA ILE A 248 -18.20 -21.91 -11.72
C ILE A 248 -17.00 -22.76 -11.26
N TYR A 249 -15.84 -22.16 -11.02
CA TYR A 249 -14.59 -22.87 -10.72
C TYR A 249 -14.34 -23.01 -9.22
N ARG A 250 -13.53 -24.02 -8.86
CA ARG A 250 -13.18 -24.27 -7.44
C ARG A 250 -12.01 -23.42 -6.96
N HIS A 251 -11.07 -23.13 -7.86
CA HIS A 251 -9.81 -22.45 -7.58
C HIS A 251 -9.56 -21.35 -8.62
N TYR A 252 -8.89 -20.26 -8.19
CA TYR A 252 -8.48 -19.17 -9.09
C TYR A 252 -7.59 -19.67 -10.23
N MET A 253 -6.57 -20.48 -9.91
CA MET A 253 -5.69 -21.08 -10.93
C MET A 253 -6.49 -21.91 -11.96
N GLN A 254 -7.55 -22.59 -11.54
CA GLN A 254 -8.42 -23.32 -12.48
C GLN A 254 -9.15 -22.35 -13.41
N LYS A 255 -9.78 -21.31 -12.86
CA LYS A 255 -10.43 -20.25 -13.65
C LYS A 255 -9.45 -19.65 -14.66
N GLU A 256 -8.29 -19.20 -14.19
CA GLU A 256 -7.25 -18.54 -15.00
C GLU A 256 -6.74 -19.45 -16.14
N ILE A 257 -6.55 -20.75 -15.89
CA ILE A 257 -6.19 -21.72 -16.95
C ILE A 257 -7.28 -21.81 -18.02
N TYR A 258 -8.55 -21.87 -17.63
CA TYR A 258 -9.68 -21.98 -18.57
C TYR A 258 -10.03 -20.66 -19.26
N GLU A 259 -9.66 -19.52 -18.68
CA GLU A 259 -9.85 -18.20 -19.27
C GLU A 259 -8.80 -17.83 -20.32
N GLN A 260 -7.71 -18.61 -20.45
CA GLN A 260 -6.63 -18.36 -21.42
C GLN A 260 -7.14 -18.05 -22.85
N PRO A 261 -8.14 -18.76 -23.43
CA PRO A 261 -8.64 -18.42 -24.77
C PRO A 261 -9.20 -16.99 -24.87
N ASN A 262 -9.98 -16.57 -23.87
CA ASN A 262 -10.53 -15.21 -23.84
C ASN A 262 -9.43 -14.18 -23.51
N ALA A 263 -8.50 -14.50 -22.61
CA ALA A 263 -7.37 -13.63 -22.29
C ALA A 263 -6.47 -13.38 -23.51
N ILE A 264 -6.21 -14.42 -24.32
CA ILE A 264 -5.49 -14.30 -25.59
C ILE A 264 -6.29 -13.44 -26.58
N LYS A 265 -7.61 -13.69 -26.73
CA LYS A 265 -8.47 -12.87 -27.58
C LYS A 265 -8.44 -11.38 -27.20
N ASN A 266 -8.52 -11.09 -25.89
CA ASN A 266 -8.43 -9.72 -25.38
C ASN A 266 -7.05 -9.11 -25.66
N THR A 267 -5.98 -9.87 -25.49
CA THR A 267 -4.60 -9.44 -25.81
C THR A 267 -4.43 -9.05 -27.28
N LEU A 268 -5.15 -9.71 -28.20
CA LEU A 268 -5.13 -9.43 -29.65
C LEU A 268 -6.07 -8.29 -30.07
N THR A 269 -7.00 -7.88 -29.20
CA THR A 269 -8.03 -6.89 -29.54
C THR A 269 -7.39 -5.53 -29.83
N GLY A 270 -7.69 -4.96 -31.00
CA GLY A 270 -7.10 -3.68 -31.44
C GLY A 270 -5.66 -3.77 -31.92
N ARG A 271 -5.04 -4.96 -31.91
CA ARG A 271 -3.62 -5.17 -32.29
C ARG A 271 -3.42 -6.00 -33.55
N ILE A 272 -4.51 -6.36 -34.24
CA ILE A 272 -4.48 -7.01 -35.54
C ILE A 272 -5.40 -6.20 -36.47
N SER A 273 -4.83 -5.63 -37.53
CA SER A 273 -5.55 -4.82 -38.51
C SER A 273 -5.16 -5.28 -39.91
N HIS A 274 -6.16 -5.60 -40.74
CA HIS A 274 -5.95 -6.07 -42.13
C HIS A 274 -5.01 -7.29 -42.28
N GLY A 275 -4.91 -8.13 -41.24
CA GLY A 275 -4.04 -9.32 -41.23
C GLY A 275 -2.60 -9.06 -40.77
N GLU A 276 -2.27 -7.81 -40.42
CA GLU A 276 -0.97 -7.42 -39.89
C GLU A 276 -1.08 -7.05 -38.41
N VAL A 277 0.07 -7.08 -37.71
CA VAL A 277 0.16 -6.63 -36.32
C VAL A 277 0.11 -5.11 -36.30
N ASP A 278 -0.80 -4.56 -35.51
CA ASP A 278 -0.99 -3.12 -35.30
C ASP A 278 -0.53 -2.76 -33.89
N LEU A 279 0.55 -1.97 -33.79
CA LEU A 279 1.09 -1.46 -32.52
C LEU A 279 0.92 0.06 -32.39
N SER A 280 -0.05 0.65 -33.10
CA SER A 280 -0.31 2.09 -33.08
C SER A 280 -0.60 2.66 -31.68
N GLU A 281 -0.97 1.81 -30.71
CA GLU A 281 -1.11 2.18 -29.29
C GLU A 281 0.19 2.71 -28.65
N LEU A 282 1.36 2.40 -29.23
CA LEU A 282 2.66 2.92 -28.79
C LEU A 282 2.89 4.38 -29.18
N GLY A 283 2.02 4.94 -30.03
CA GLY A 283 2.07 6.32 -30.50
C GLY A 283 2.80 6.50 -31.84
N PRO A 284 2.67 7.68 -32.46
CA PRO A 284 3.08 7.92 -33.85
C PRO A 284 4.59 7.82 -34.10
N ASN A 285 5.42 7.94 -33.06
CA ASN A 285 6.89 7.90 -33.17
C ASN A 285 7.49 6.53 -32.80
N ALA A 286 6.66 5.51 -32.55
CA ALA A 286 7.13 4.21 -32.08
C ALA A 286 7.99 3.50 -33.13
N ASP A 287 7.58 3.50 -34.40
CA ASP A 287 8.29 2.83 -35.49
C ASP A 287 9.70 3.40 -35.72
N ASP A 288 9.87 4.71 -35.54
CA ASP A 288 11.17 5.40 -35.64
C ASP A 288 12.15 4.99 -34.52
N LEU A 289 11.61 4.60 -33.35
CA LEU A 289 12.41 4.10 -32.24
C LEU A 289 12.72 2.61 -32.45
N LEU A 290 11.70 1.82 -32.76
CA LEU A 290 11.81 0.36 -32.92
C LEU A 290 12.73 -0.01 -34.10
N SER A 291 12.71 0.76 -35.18
CA SER A 291 13.60 0.55 -36.35
C SER A 291 15.10 0.75 -36.06
N LYS A 292 15.45 1.41 -34.96
CA LYS A 292 16.85 1.63 -34.53
C LYS A 292 17.36 0.57 -33.56
N VAL A 293 16.52 -0.38 -33.13
CA VAL A 293 16.89 -1.38 -32.13
C VAL A 293 17.80 -2.44 -32.77
N GLU A 294 19.05 -2.47 -32.32
CA GLU A 294 20.04 -3.49 -32.75
C GLU A 294 20.19 -4.63 -31.73
N HIS A 295 19.70 -4.44 -30.50
CA HIS A 295 19.81 -5.41 -29.41
C HIS A 295 18.62 -5.30 -28.45
N ILE A 296 18.10 -6.43 -27.99
CA ILE A 296 16.98 -6.51 -27.04
C ILE A 296 17.49 -7.07 -25.70
N GLN A 297 17.28 -6.33 -24.62
CA GLN A 297 17.51 -6.79 -23.25
C GLN A 297 16.18 -6.98 -22.55
N ILE A 298 15.95 -8.18 -21.99
CA ILE A 298 14.77 -8.50 -21.18
C ILE A 298 15.23 -8.77 -19.74
N LEU A 299 14.53 -8.20 -18.75
CA LEU A 299 14.76 -8.41 -17.32
C LEU A 299 13.45 -8.85 -16.67
N ALA A 300 13.45 -10.00 -15.99
CA ALA A 300 12.27 -10.54 -15.32
C ALA A 300 12.67 -11.60 -14.26
N CYS A 301 11.70 -12.03 -13.45
CA CYS A 301 11.88 -13.09 -12.44
C CYS A 301 10.81 -14.18 -12.60
N GLY A 302 11.13 -15.42 -12.20
CA GLY A 302 10.17 -16.53 -12.12
C GLY A 302 9.48 -16.85 -13.45
N THR A 303 8.15 -17.02 -13.45
CA THR A 303 7.38 -17.37 -14.66
C THR A 303 7.46 -16.29 -15.75
N SER A 304 7.64 -15.01 -15.39
CA SER A 304 7.87 -13.94 -16.38
C SER A 304 9.27 -14.02 -17.03
N TYR A 305 10.26 -14.51 -16.29
CA TYR A 305 11.56 -14.84 -16.89
C TYR A 305 11.43 -16.02 -17.85
N ASN A 306 10.66 -17.05 -17.48
CA ASN A 306 10.43 -18.20 -18.36
C ASN A 306 9.78 -17.79 -19.69
N SER A 307 8.79 -16.89 -19.69
CA SER A 307 8.22 -16.39 -20.95
C SER A 307 9.23 -15.58 -21.77
N GLY A 308 10.04 -14.74 -21.12
CA GLY A 308 11.15 -14.03 -21.76
C GLY A 308 12.19 -14.96 -22.37
N MET A 309 12.43 -16.14 -21.79
CA MET A 309 13.33 -17.17 -22.32
C MET A 309 12.76 -17.93 -23.53
N VAL A 310 11.44 -17.92 -23.74
CA VAL A 310 10.84 -18.48 -24.98
C VAL A 310 11.05 -17.52 -26.16
N PHE A 311 11.11 -16.21 -25.90
CA PHE A 311 11.17 -15.18 -26.94
C PHE A 311 12.40 -15.28 -27.88
N PRO A 312 13.64 -15.56 -27.41
CA PRO A 312 14.80 -15.77 -28.27
C PRO A 312 14.71 -16.92 -29.27
N LEU A 313 13.71 -17.81 -29.14
CA LEU A 313 13.48 -18.90 -30.11
C LEU A 313 12.60 -18.45 -31.30
N LEU A 314 12.00 -17.26 -31.22
CA LEU A 314 11.05 -16.73 -32.19
C LEU A 314 11.65 -15.66 -33.12
N VAL A 315 12.86 -15.17 -32.81
CA VAL A 315 13.60 -14.14 -33.56
C VAL A 315 14.84 -14.78 -34.19
#